data_AF-A0A6L9U6W3-F1
#
_entry.id   AF-A0A6L9U6W3-F1
#
_cell.length_a   1.000
_cell.length_b   1.000
_cell.length_c   1.000
_cell.angle_alpha   90.00
_cell.angle_beta   90.00
_cell.angle_gamma   90.00
#
_symmetry.space_group_name_H-M   'P 1'
#
loop_
_entity.id
_entity.type
_entity.pdbx_description
1 polymer ?
#
loop_
_entity_poly.entity_id
_entity_poly.type
_entity_poly.pdbx_seq_one_letter_code
_entity_poly.pdbx_strand_id
1 'polypeptide(L)'
;MAALEEFPVGSVLEFVRTIVDRCWDRRGGLYREVSIILCVEEARLLWAASKWMEVLQLAEVKSKGSFDFTLAELQWMITEKVNEMKVQGGCDLILGLTQCEMKMMMDIETHLDRYVSRANTPAAKKWPNSKKGKKN
;
A
#
# COMPACT_ATOMS: atom_id res chain seq x y z
N MET A 1 18.85 -6.67 9.38
CA MET A 1 17.72 -5.88 8.85
C MET A 1 16.79 -6.87 8.21
N ALA A 2 15.53 -6.98 8.65
CA ALA A 2 14.56 -7.83 7.97
C ALA A 2 14.47 -7.36 6.52
N ALA A 3 14.96 -8.19 5.60
CA ALA A 3 15.01 -7.84 4.19
C ALA A 3 13.58 -7.79 3.67
N LEU A 4 13.27 -6.87 2.74
CA LEU A 4 11.99 -6.84 2.03
C LEU A 4 11.62 -8.21 1.39
N GLU A 5 12.60 -9.10 1.24
CA GLU A 5 12.44 -10.50 0.85
C GLU A 5 11.59 -11.33 1.83
N GLU A 6 11.63 -11.02 3.13
CA GLU A 6 10.77 -11.67 4.14
C GLU A 6 9.31 -11.20 4.05
N PHE A 7 9.06 -10.05 3.43
CA PHE A 7 7.75 -9.41 3.31
C PHE A 7 7.45 -9.05 1.86
N PRO A 8 7.14 -10.04 1.00
CA PRO A 8 6.84 -9.79 -0.40
C PRO A 8 5.66 -8.82 -0.54
N VAL A 9 5.76 -7.92 -1.52
CA VAL A 9 4.77 -6.84 -1.73
C VAL A 9 3.33 -7.37 -1.85
N GLY A 10 3.13 -8.58 -2.39
CA GLY A 10 1.81 -9.21 -2.48
C GLY A 10 1.18 -9.48 -1.11
N SER A 11 1.94 -10.05 -0.16
CA SER A 11 1.45 -10.30 1.21
C SER A 11 1.21 -8.99 1.96
N VAL A 12 2.05 -7.98 1.74
CA VAL A 12 1.87 -6.64 2.31
C VAL A 12 0.59 -5.99 1.77
N LEU A 13 0.33 -6.11 0.46
CA LEU A 13 -0.90 -5.62 -0.17
C LEU A 13 -2.15 -6.30 0.40
N GLU A 14 -2.15 -7.63 0.54
CA GLU A 14 -3.29 -8.37 1.11
C GLU A 14 -3.58 -7.94 2.55
N PHE A 15 -2.53 -7.72 3.34
CA PHE A 15 -2.67 -7.19 4.70
C PHE A 15 -3.27 -5.77 4.71
N VAL A 16 -2.74 -4.87 3.89
CA VAL A 16 -3.26 -3.49 3.78
C VAL A 16 -4.73 -3.50 3.32
N ARG A 17 -5.11 -4.36 2.37
CA ARG A 17 -6.51 -4.55 1.97
C ARG A 17 -7.41 -4.97 3.13
N THR A 18 -6.93 -5.88 3.96
CA THR A 18 -7.67 -6.31 5.15
C THR A 18 -7.91 -5.15 6.13
N ILE A 19 -6.97 -4.21 6.24
CA ILE A 19 -7.18 -2.98 7.01
C ILE A 19 -8.21 -2.07 6.32
N VAL A 20 -8.07 -1.83 5.02
CA VAL A 20 -8.98 -0.99 4.23
C VAL A 20 -10.42 -1.50 4.30
N ASP A 21 -10.64 -2.81 4.23
CA ASP A 21 -11.97 -3.42 4.34
C ASP A 21 -12.62 -3.14 5.70
N ARG A 22 -11.83 -3.01 6.78
CA ARG A 22 -12.32 -2.67 8.12
C ARG A 22 -12.67 -1.19 8.29
N CYS A 23 -12.29 -0.33 7.35
CA CYS A 23 -12.59 1.11 7.39
C CYS A 23 -14.03 1.46 6.97
N TRP A 24 -14.75 0.51 6.35
CA TRP A 24 -16.08 0.73 5.80
C TRP A 24 -17.20 0.26 6.74
N ASP A 25 -18.27 1.04 6.81
CA ASP A 25 -19.50 0.65 7.47
C ASP A 25 -20.35 -0.27 6.56
N ARG A 26 -21.42 -0.84 7.14
CA ARG A 26 -22.35 -1.72 6.40
C ARG A 26 -23.13 -1.02 5.28
N ARG A 27 -23.08 0.31 5.21
CA ARG A 27 -23.77 1.16 4.23
C ARG A 27 -22.81 1.67 3.14
N GLY A 28 -21.53 1.31 3.18
CA GLY A 28 -20.50 1.78 2.25
C GLY A 28 -19.96 3.18 2.57
N GLY A 29 -20.18 3.68 3.78
CA GLY A 29 -19.57 4.90 4.30
C GLY A 29 -18.27 4.63 5.05
N LEU A 30 -17.36 5.60 5.05
CA LEU A 30 -16.16 5.55 5.89
C LEU A 30 -16.52 5.84 7.35
N TYR A 31 -16.00 5.03 8.28
CA TYR A 31 -16.07 5.37 9.71
C TYR A 31 -15.36 6.69 10.00
N ARG A 32 -15.71 7.31 11.14
CA ARG A 32 -15.02 8.52 11.62
C ARG A 32 -13.64 8.18 12.21
N GLU A 33 -13.56 7.05 12.89
CA GLU A 33 -12.37 6.51 13.52
C GLU A 33 -12.53 4.99 13.65
N VAL A 34 -11.44 4.25 13.50
CA VAL A 34 -11.39 2.79 13.70
C VAL A 34 -10.18 2.45 14.55
N SER A 35 -10.34 1.51 15.47
CA SER A 35 -9.25 0.89 16.20
C SER A 35 -9.16 -0.59 15.82
N ILE A 36 -7.98 -1.01 15.36
CA ILE A 36 -7.72 -2.36 14.89
C ILE A 36 -6.70 -3.00 15.82
N ILE A 37 -7.04 -4.17 16.38
CA ILE A 37 -6.08 -4.97 17.14
C ILE A 37 -5.27 -5.80 16.15
N LEU A 38 -3.95 -5.71 16.27
CA LEU A 38 -2.96 -6.38 15.46
C LEU A 38 -2.05 -7.23 16.35
N CYS A 39 -1.69 -8.43 15.90
CA CYS A 39 -0.60 -9.16 16.54
C CYS A 39 0.77 -8.58 16.14
N VAL A 40 1.83 -9.00 16.81
CA VAL A 40 3.21 -8.56 16.50
C VAL A 40 3.60 -8.82 15.03
N GLU A 41 3.12 -9.92 14.43
CA GLU A 41 3.41 -10.26 13.03
C GLU A 41 2.69 -9.32 12.05
N GLU A 42 1.42 -9.00 12.32
CA GLU A 42 0.65 -8.02 11.56
C GLU A 42 1.26 -6.61 11.67
N ALA A 43 1.76 -6.23 12.85
CA ALA A 43 2.46 -4.97 13.03
C ALA A 43 3.78 -4.91 12.23
N ARG A 44 4.46 -6.04 12.03
CA ARG A 44 5.62 -6.12 11.13
C ARG A 44 5.22 -5.94 9.67
N LEU A 45 4.05 -6.43 9.26
CA LEU A 45 3.51 -6.18 7.91
C LEU A 45 3.19 -4.69 7.70
N LEU A 46 2.69 -3.99 8.73
CA LEU A 46 2.51 -2.54 8.64
C LEU A 46 3.84 -1.79 8.53
N TRP A 47 4.87 -2.22 9.28
CA TRP A 47 6.23 -1.70 9.10
C TRP A 47 6.79 -2.00 7.70
N ALA A 48 6.54 -3.20 7.16
CA ALA A 48 6.96 -3.53 5.80
C ALA A 48 6.24 -2.65 4.76
N ALA A 49 4.98 -2.28 4.99
CA ALA A 49 4.27 -1.32 4.13
C ALA A 49 4.99 0.03 4.07
N SER A 50 5.51 0.56 5.19
CA SER A 50 6.27 1.82 5.16
C SER A 50 7.57 1.71 4.34
N LYS A 51 8.22 0.53 4.37
CA LYS A 51 9.40 0.24 3.55
C LYS A 51 9.08 0.09 2.08
N TRP A 52 7.96 -0.51 1.73
CA TRP A 52 7.49 -0.53 0.34
C TRP A 52 7.14 0.88 -0.16
N MET A 53 6.59 1.76 0.68
CA MET A 53 6.38 3.16 0.30
C MET A 53 7.69 3.90 0.00
N GLU A 54 8.75 3.65 0.77
CA GLU A 54 10.10 4.18 0.52
C GLU A 54 10.64 3.69 -0.84
N VAL A 55 10.47 2.41 -1.15
CA VAL A 55 10.83 1.84 -2.47
C VAL A 55 10.05 2.50 -3.59
N LEU A 56 8.75 2.75 -3.42
CA LEU A 56 7.91 3.38 -4.44
C LEU A 56 8.32 4.82 -4.74
N GLN A 57 8.77 5.56 -3.72
CA GLN A 57 9.34 6.90 -3.90
C GLN A 57 10.64 6.84 -4.70
N LEU A 58 11.55 5.93 -4.36
CA LEU A 58 12.83 5.77 -5.04
C LEU A 58 12.68 5.26 -6.48
N ALA A 59 11.69 4.40 -6.73
CA ALA A 59 11.41 3.86 -8.05
C ALA A 59 10.78 4.89 -9.02
N GLU A 60 10.69 6.17 -8.61
CA GLU A 60 10.01 7.25 -9.32
C GLU A 60 8.70 6.77 -9.97
N VAL A 61 7.83 6.12 -9.18
CA VAL A 61 6.50 5.78 -9.68
C VAL A 61 5.74 7.09 -9.86
N LYS A 62 5.90 7.71 -11.05
CA LYS A 62 5.11 8.84 -11.52
C LYS A 62 3.67 8.37 -11.58
N SER A 63 2.95 8.58 -10.48
CA SER A 63 1.59 8.16 -10.33
C SER A 63 0.75 9.11 -11.19
N LYS A 64 0.42 8.69 -12.41
CA LYS A 64 -0.60 9.37 -13.21
C LYS A 64 -1.96 9.00 -12.59
N GLY A 65 -2.38 9.78 -11.61
CA GLY A 65 -3.69 9.67 -10.95
C GLY A 65 -3.92 10.87 -10.06
N SER A 66 -5.18 11.29 -9.90
CA SER A 66 -5.59 12.22 -8.86
C SER A 66 -5.57 11.48 -7.52
N PHE A 67 -4.39 11.37 -6.92
CA PHE A 67 -4.28 10.98 -5.52
C PHE A 67 -4.47 12.21 -4.66
N ASP A 68 -5.16 12.05 -3.54
CA ASP A 68 -5.36 13.13 -2.58
C ASP A 68 -4.07 13.38 -1.78
N PHE A 69 -3.19 12.38 -1.67
CA PHE A 69 -1.96 12.42 -0.88
C PHE A 69 -0.71 12.02 -1.69
N THR A 70 0.42 12.62 -1.33
CA THR A 70 1.74 12.29 -1.89
C THR A 70 2.34 11.04 -1.26
N LEU A 71 3.20 10.32 -1.98
CA LEU A 71 3.91 9.13 -1.46
C LEU A 71 4.69 9.42 -0.16
N ALA A 72 5.19 10.65 0.01
CA ALA A 72 5.90 11.09 1.20
C ALA A 72 4.96 11.23 2.40
N GLU A 73 3.78 11.83 2.22
CA GLU A 73 2.75 11.92 3.27
C GLU A 73 2.25 10.54 3.68
N LEU A 74 2.04 9.64 2.71
CA LEU A 74 1.65 8.26 2.96
C LEU A 74 2.71 7.49 3.78
N GLN A 75 3.99 7.62 3.41
CA GLN A 75 5.09 7.00 4.16
C GLN A 75 5.19 7.57 5.57
N TRP A 76 5.09 8.90 5.71
CA TRP A 76 5.13 9.57 7.00
C TRP A 76 4.03 9.06 7.93
N MET A 77 2.79 9.00 7.44
CA MET A 77 1.64 8.51 8.21
C MET A 77 1.86 7.08 8.72
N ILE A 78 2.25 6.13 7.86
CA ILE A 78 2.49 4.74 8.31
C ILE A 78 3.63 4.70 9.33
N THR A 79 4.68 5.50 9.12
CA THR A 79 5.84 5.54 10.02
C THR A 79 5.45 6.01 11.41
N GLU A 80 4.62 7.05 11.51
CA GLU A 80 4.04 7.51 12.77
C GLU A 80 3.23 6.39 13.45
N LYS A 81 2.33 5.71 12.72
CA LYS A 81 1.54 4.59 13.28
C LYS A 81 2.42 3.44 13.77
N VAL A 82 3.48 3.12 13.05
CA VAL A 82 4.43 2.10 13.49
C VAL A 82 5.16 2.53 14.77
N ASN A 83 5.53 3.81 14.89
CA ASN A 83 6.17 4.33 16.09
C ASN A 83 5.21 4.37 17.29
N GLU A 84 3.95 4.77 17.07
CA GLU A 84 2.88 4.68 18.07
C GLU A 84 2.67 3.25 18.57
N MET A 85 2.74 2.25 17.70
CA MET A 85 2.61 0.85 18.11
C MET A 85 3.86 0.33 18.83
N LYS A 86 5.06 0.79 18.49
CA LYS A 86 6.31 0.35 19.17
C LYS A 86 6.36 0.73 20.64
N VAL A 87 5.69 1.83 21.02
CA VAL A 87 5.63 2.26 22.42
C VAL A 87 4.53 1.52 23.20
N GLN A 88 3.64 0.80 22.52
CA GLN A 88 2.66 -0.07 23.17
C GLN A 88 3.36 -1.34 23.64
N GLY A 89 3.25 -1.63 24.93
CA GLY A 89 3.70 -2.90 25.49
C GLY A 89 2.65 -3.99 25.30
N GLY A 90 3.08 -5.23 25.09
CA GLY A 90 2.19 -6.39 25.01
C GLY A 90 2.36 -7.21 23.73
N CYS A 91 1.57 -8.28 23.63
CA CYS A 91 1.53 -9.16 22.46
C CYS A 91 0.56 -8.66 21.37
N ASP A 92 -0.43 -7.85 21.77
CA ASP A 92 -1.42 -7.24 20.89
C ASP A 92 -1.19 -5.73 20.85
N LEU A 93 -1.13 -5.17 19.64
CA LEU A 93 -0.92 -3.76 19.37
C LEU A 93 -2.20 -3.17 18.76
N ILE A 94 -2.50 -1.93 19.11
CA ILE A 94 -3.68 -1.20 18.64
C ILE A 94 -3.25 -0.20 17.58
N LEU A 95 -3.79 -0.36 16.39
CA LEU A 95 -3.71 0.60 15.29
C LEU A 95 -4.99 1.46 15.27
N GLY A 96 -4.86 2.72 15.69
CA GLY A 96 -5.92 3.72 15.58
C GLY A 96 -5.82 4.50 14.27
N LEU A 97 -6.92 4.57 13.51
CA LEU A 97 -7.01 5.32 12.26
C LEU A 97 -8.18 6.30 12.29
N THR A 98 -7.89 7.57 12.06
CA THR A 98 -8.86 8.62 11.77
C THR A 98 -9.37 8.51 10.34
N GLN A 99 -10.50 9.17 10.03
CA GLN A 99 -11.05 9.19 8.68
C GLN A 99 -10.07 9.68 7.59
N CYS A 100 -9.17 10.60 7.91
CA CYS A 100 -8.12 11.03 6.98
C CYS A 100 -7.12 9.90 6.72
N GLU A 101 -6.62 9.27 7.79
CA GLU A 101 -5.65 8.17 7.71
C GLU A 101 -6.24 6.93 7.03
N MET A 102 -7.55 6.68 7.19
CA MET A 102 -8.26 5.65 6.44
C MET A 102 -8.20 5.89 4.93
N LYS A 103 -8.37 7.14 4.46
CA LYS A 103 -8.21 7.48 3.05
C LYS A 103 -6.76 7.31 2.58
N MET A 104 -5.80 7.71 3.42
CA MET A 104 -4.38 7.49 3.13
C MET A 104 -4.06 5.99 2.98
N MET A 105 -4.63 5.13 3.83
CA MET A 105 -4.49 3.67 3.72
C MET A 105 -5.04 3.11 2.40
N MET A 106 -6.12 3.69 1.85
CA MET A 106 -6.65 3.33 0.53
C MET A 106 -5.71 3.76 -0.60
N ASP A 107 -5.11 4.95 -0.50
CA ASP A 107 -4.11 5.40 -1.47
C ASP A 107 -2.88 4.49 -1.44
N ILE A 108 -2.44 4.05 -0.26
CA ILE A 108 -1.37 3.06 -0.09
C ILE A 108 -1.73 1.74 -0.78
N GLU A 109 -2.93 1.21 -0.54
CA GLU A 109 -3.43 -0.01 -1.19
C GLU A 109 -3.36 0.11 -2.71
N THR A 110 -3.84 1.24 -3.25
CA THR A 110 -3.82 1.53 -4.69
C THR A 110 -2.38 1.60 -5.24
N HIS A 111 -1.44 2.19 -4.49
CA HIS A 111 -0.04 2.28 -4.90
C HIS A 111 0.65 0.92 -4.93
N LEU A 112 0.43 0.11 -3.90
CA LEU A 112 0.97 -1.25 -3.81
C LEU A 112 0.37 -2.14 -4.91
N ASP A 113 -0.94 -2.09 -5.13
CA ASP A 113 -1.62 -2.85 -6.19
C ASP A 113 -1.08 -2.52 -7.58
N ARG A 114 -0.88 -1.23 -7.88
CA ARG A 114 -0.28 -0.80 -9.15
C ARG A 114 1.14 -1.31 -9.32
N TYR A 115 1.92 -1.35 -8.24
CA TYR A 115 3.28 -1.86 -8.28
C TYR A 115 3.30 -3.37 -8.55
N VAL A 116 2.49 -4.14 -7.82
CA VAL A 116 2.31 -5.58 -8.02
C VAL A 116 1.84 -5.88 -9.45
N SER A 117 0.84 -5.15 -9.92
CA SER A 117 0.29 -5.30 -11.27
C SER A 117 1.34 -5.03 -12.35
N ARG A 118 2.17 -3.99 -12.19
CA ARG A 118 3.28 -3.71 -13.13
C ARG A 118 4.36 -4.79 -13.11
N ALA A 119 4.70 -5.30 -11.94
CA ALA A 119 5.67 -6.39 -11.81
C ALA A 119 5.17 -7.68 -12.50
N ASN A 120 3.87 -7.93 -12.46
CA ASN A 120 3.23 -9.11 -13.06
C ASN A 120 2.80 -8.93 -14.52
N THR A 121 2.86 -7.71 -15.07
CA THR A 121 2.57 -7.46 -16.49
C THR A 121 3.87 -7.55 -17.27
N PRO A 122 4.18 -8.65 -17.97
CA PRO A 122 5.34 -8.69 -18.84
C PRO A 122 5.21 -7.57 -19.87
N ALA A 123 6.31 -6.83 -20.12
CA ALA A 123 6.34 -5.78 -21.13
C ALA A 123 5.68 -6.31 -22.40
N ALA A 124 4.56 -5.70 -22.80
CA ALA A 124 3.78 -6.16 -23.93
C ALA A 124 4.73 -6.43 -25.09
N LYS A 125 4.81 -7.69 -25.55
CA LYS A 125 5.55 -8.06 -26.75
C LYS A 125 5.12 -7.07 -27.83
N LYS A 126 6.02 -6.16 -28.21
CA LYS A 126 5.83 -5.32 -29.40
C LYS A 126 5.47 -6.28 -30.52
N TRP A 127 4.23 -6.22 -31.01
CA TRP A 127 3.84 -6.97 -32.19
C TRP A 127 4.82 -6.61 -33.32
N PRO A 128 5.63 -7.55 -33.82
CA PRO A 128 6.42 -7.26 -35.00
C PRO A 128 5.46 -7.26 -36.19
N ASN A 129 5.59 -6.25 -37.04
CA ASN A 129 4.90 -6.07 -38.32
C ASN A 129 3.50 -5.44 -38.29
N SER A 130 3.49 -4.11 -38.16
CA SER A 130 2.70 -3.26 -39.05
C SER A 130 3.61 -2.72 -40.18
N LYS A 131 4.15 -3.60 -41.03
CA LYS A 131 4.52 -3.20 -42.40
C LYS A 131 3.23 -3.23 -43.21
N LYS A 132 2.47 -2.13 -43.14
CA LYS A 132 1.36 -1.90 -44.06
C LYS A 132 1.97 -1.77 -45.46
N GLY A 133 1.67 -2.75 -46.30
CA GLY A 133 2.28 -2.93 -47.61
C GLY A 133 2.15 -1.69 -48.49
N LYS A 134 3.28 -1.33 -49.09
CA LYS A 134 3.32 -0.57 -50.34
C LYS A 134 2.78 -1.52 -51.42
N LYS A 135 1.57 -1.29 -51.90
CA LYS A 135 1.04 -1.91 -53.12
C LYS A 135 0.88 -0.80 -54.16
N ASN A 136 1.56 -1.03 -55.29
CA ASN A 136 1.57 -0.39 -56.60
C ASN A 136 0.73 0.85 -56.80
#